data_AF-A0A416SKN7-F1
#
_entry.id   AF-A0A416SKN7-F1
#
_cell.length_a   1.000
_cell.length_b   1.000
_cell.length_c   1.000
_cell.angle_alpha   90.00
_cell.angle_beta   90.00
_cell.angle_gamma   90.00
#
_symmetry.space_group_name_H-M   'P 1'
#
loop_
_entity.id
_entity.type
_entity.pdbx_description
1 polymer ?
#
loop_
_entity_poly.entity_id
_entity_poly.type
_entity_poly.pdbx_seq_one_letter_code
_entity_poly.pdbx_strand_id
1 'polypeptide(L)'
;MRKETKKGKKSRPASGFAAGILLVCSLSMTAFAADDSTNIGKGQAEQTASTSLSYNVTPDYTVVIPREVSLSSKDITMQITATKINAEPNYQVQVKVSGGLTEGKVKLVRTNDTGYEIYAPLKLGDNSIDSNTAVAAFMEHDTTALPGTGTLTFGAPADAGGSTDIKAGDYTGTVTFQVAYTLVASTGK
;
A
#
# COMPACT_ATOMS: atom_id res chain seq x y z
N MET A 1 -47.97 74.10 -2.76
CA MET A 1 -49.20 73.32 -3.06
C MET A 1 -48.97 71.90 -2.54
N ARG A 2 -49.69 71.51 -1.47
CA ARG A 2 -49.92 70.14 -0.92
C ARG A 2 -48.68 69.35 -0.41
N LYS A 3 -48.67 68.65 0.73
CA LYS A 3 -49.61 68.40 1.86
C LYS A 3 -48.82 67.73 3.02
N GLU A 4 -49.03 68.25 4.23
CA GLU A 4 -49.40 67.56 5.49
C GLU A 4 -48.57 66.44 6.17
N THR A 5 -47.94 66.81 7.30
CA THR A 5 -48.19 66.43 8.72
C THR A 5 -48.62 65.01 9.17
N LYS A 6 -47.83 64.39 10.07
CA LYS A 6 -48.21 63.84 11.42
C LYS A 6 -46.94 63.30 12.12
N LYS A 7 -46.44 63.71 13.29
CA LYS A 7 -46.93 64.04 14.67
C LYS A 7 -46.72 62.87 15.67
N GLY A 8 -45.90 63.12 16.69
CA GLY A 8 -45.85 62.42 17.99
C GLY A 8 -44.48 61.82 18.29
N LYS A 9 -43.84 61.97 19.46
CA LYS A 9 -44.24 62.55 20.76
C LYS A 9 -42.95 62.71 21.59
N LYS A 10 -42.83 63.80 22.36
CA LYS A 10 -41.76 64.02 23.36
C LYS A 10 -41.87 63.03 24.53
N SER A 11 -40.75 62.56 25.06
CA SER A 11 -40.56 62.31 26.49
C SER A 11 -39.11 62.59 26.89
N ARG A 12 -38.94 63.46 27.90
CA ARG A 12 -37.68 63.88 28.55
C ARG A 12 -37.27 62.81 29.60
N PRO A 13 -36.37 63.10 30.56
CA PRO A 13 -34.90 63.17 30.52
C PRO A 13 -34.26 62.21 31.55
N ALA A 14 -32.93 62.07 31.58
CA ALA A 14 -32.13 61.71 32.78
C ALA A 14 -30.66 61.57 32.35
N SER A 15 -29.79 62.55 32.63
CA SER A 15 -28.98 62.65 33.86
C SER A 15 -28.01 61.49 34.05
N GLY A 16 -26.71 61.77 33.95
CA GLY A 16 -25.68 60.87 34.46
C GLY A 16 -24.35 60.95 33.72
N PHE A 17 -23.46 61.81 34.22
CA PHE A 17 -22.02 61.74 33.96
C PHE A 17 -21.45 60.36 34.31
N ALA A 18 -20.54 59.82 33.48
CA ALA A 18 -19.32 59.14 33.94
C ALA A 18 -18.44 58.76 32.75
N ALA A 19 -17.26 59.39 32.67
CA ALA A 19 -16.12 58.91 31.90
C ALA A 19 -15.56 57.62 32.52
N GLY A 20 -15.04 56.68 31.72
CA GLY A 20 -14.35 55.53 32.27
C GLY A 20 -13.92 54.45 31.28
N ILE A 21 -12.71 54.61 30.76
CA ILE A 21 -11.71 53.54 30.49
C ILE A 21 -12.12 52.45 29.48
N LEU A 22 -11.66 52.64 28.24
CA LEU A 22 -11.52 51.60 27.23
C LEU A 22 -10.41 50.63 27.67
N LEU A 23 -10.80 49.51 28.30
CA LEU A 23 -9.89 48.41 28.62
C LEU A 23 -9.62 47.61 27.33
N VAL A 24 -8.62 48.04 26.54
CA VAL A 24 -8.11 47.23 25.43
C VAL A 24 -7.22 46.14 26.03
N CYS A 25 -7.80 44.99 26.35
CA CYS A 25 -7.04 43.76 26.55
C CYS A 25 -6.41 43.38 25.20
N SER A 26 -5.24 43.93 24.92
CA SER A 26 -4.35 43.41 23.89
C SER A 26 -3.78 42.09 24.39
N LEU A 27 -4.49 40.99 24.12
CA LEU A 27 -3.88 39.68 24.12
C LEU A 27 -2.87 39.70 22.98
N SER A 28 -1.60 39.92 23.32
CA SER A 28 -0.49 39.69 22.40
C SER A 28 -0.42 38.20 22.14
N MET A 29 -1.09 37.76 21.08
CA MET A 29 -0.80 36.47 20.46
C MET A 29 0.65 36.52 19.99
N THR A 30 1.52 35.77 20.65
CA THR A 30 2.86 35.50 20.16
C THR A 30 2.69 34.53 19.00
N ALA A 31 2.77 35.08 17.79
CA ALA A 31 2.76 34.33 16.55
C ALA A 31 4.10 33.60 16.41
N PHE A 32 4.08 32.27 16.37
CA PHE A 32 5.23 31.48 15.95
C PHE A 32 5.30 31.53 14.41
N ALA A 33 6.24 32.31 13.88
CA ALA A 33 6.57 32.28 12.46
C ALA A 33 8.10 32.23 12.31
N ALA A 34 8.54 31.21 11.55
CA ALA A 34 9.87 30.88 11.07
C ALA A 34 11.02 31.84 11.46
N ASP A 35 11.94 31.27 12.24
CA ASP A 35 13.21 31.83 12.75
C ASP A 35 13.05 32.90 13.85
N ASP A 36 12.68 32.45 15.05
CA ASP A 36 12.55 33.28 16.24
C ASP A 36 13.93 33.67 16.81
N SER A 37 14.31 34.94 16.68
CA SER A 37 15.32 35.52 17.57
C SER A 37 14.70 35.69 18.97
N THR A 38 15.00 34.78 19.90
CA THR A 38 14.53 34.89 21.29
C THR A 38 15.29 36.00 22.03
N ASN A 39 14.66 37.17 22.24
CA ASN A 39 15.19 38.20 23.12
C ASN A 39 14.78 37.90 24.58
N ILE A 40 15.74 37.47 25.41
CA ILE A 40 15.50 37.14 26.83
C ILE A 40 15.76 38.38 27.70
N GLY A 41 14.69 38.95 28.27
CA GLY A 41 14.74 40.05 29.25
C GLY A 41 14.55 39.58 30.70
N LYS A 42 15.02 40.37 31.67
CA LYS A 42 14.91 40.06 33.11
C LYS A 42 13.44 40.01 33.56
N GLY A 43 13.02 38.89 34.16
CA GLY A 43 11.66 38.70 34.71
C GLY A 43 10.68 37.98 33.79
N GLN A 44 11.13 37.43 32.66
CA GLN A 44 10.29 36.64 31.75
C GLN A 44 10.25 35.15 32.14
N ALA A 45 9.13 34.49 31.84
CA ALA A 45 8.96 33.04 31.98
C ALA A 45 9.89 32.27 31.04
N GLU A 46 10.20 31.01 31.37
CA GLU A 46 11.03 30.13 30.53
C GLU A 46 10.44 30.04 29.10
N GLN A 47 11.28 30.27 28.09
CA GLN A 47 10.90 30.13 26.69
C GLN A 47 11.52 28.85 26.12
N THR A 48 10.69 28.04 25.48
CA THR A 48 11.12 26.84 24.75
C THR A 48 11.11 27.14 23.26
N ALA A 49 12.26 26.98 22.60
CA ALA A 49 12.35 26.95 21.14
C ALA A 49 12.48 25.49 20.69
N SER A 50 11.95 25.16 19.50
CA SER A 50 12.08 23.84 18.90
C SER A 50 12.55 23.96 17.46
N THR A 51 13.41 23.04 17.04
CA THR A 51 13.87 22.91 15.66
C THR A 51 13.34 21.61 15.09
N SER A 52 12.79 21.65 13.87
CA SER A 52 12.38 20.43 13.16
C SER A 52 13.55 19.85 12.37
N LEU A 53 13.71 18.52 12.43
CA LEU A 53 14.67 17.78 11.61
C LEU A 53 13.89 16.87 10.66
N SER A 54 14.37 16.72 9.42
CA SER A 54 13.76 15.85 8.41
C SER A 54 14.82 15.03 7.69
N TYR A 55 14.52 13.75 7.50
CA TYR A 55 15.34 12.80 6.76
C TYR A 55 14.42 11.80 6.07
N ASN A 56 14.70 11.48 4.81
CA ASN A 56 13.91 10.54 4.01
C ASN A 56 14.80 9.41 3.50
N VAL A 57 14.32 8.18 3.64
CA VAL A 57 14.91 6.99 3.05
C VAL A 57 13.90 6.43 2.06
N THR A 58 14.32 6.21 0.82
CA THR A 58 13.48 5.64 -0.22
C THR A 58 13.33 4.12 -0.07
N PRO A 59 12.18 3.53 -0.44
CA PRO A 59 12.02 2.08 -0.47
C PRO A 59 13.03 1.41 -1.41
N ASP A 60 13.45 0.19 -1.07
CA ASP A 60 14.38 -0.60 -1.88
C ASP A 60 14.15 -2.11 -1.67
N TYR A 61 14.16 -2.90 -2.74
CA TYR A 61 13.86 -4.33 -2.67
C TYR A 61 14.48 -5.14 -3.79
N THR A 62 14.74 -6.42 -3.52
CA THR A 62 15.23 -7.40 -4.49
C THR A 62 14.55 -8.74 -4.25
N VAL A 63 13.62 -9.10 -5.15
CA VAL A 63 12.88 -10.36 -5.14
C VAL A 63 13.51 -11.34 -6.12
N VAL A 64 13.60 -12.60 -5.73
CA VAL A 64 14.13 -13.70 -6.52
C VAL A 64 12.99 -14.64 -6.90
N ILE A 65 12.69 -14.69 -8.20
CA ILE A 65 11.73 -15.62 -8.79
C ILE A 65 12.54 -16.63 -9.62
N PRO A 66 12.44 -17.95 -9.34
CA PRO A 66 13.12 -18.95 -10.15
C PRO A 66 12.70 -18.87 -11.62
N ARG A 67 13.69 -18.95 -12.52
CA ARG A 67 13.47 -18.82 -13.97
C ARG A 67 12.95 -20.10 -14.61
N GLU A 68 13.30 -21.25 -14.03
CA GLU A 68 13.00 -22.56 -14.56
C GLU A 68 12.57 -23.50 -13.44
N VAL A 69 11.61 -24.37 -13.74
CA VAL A 69 11.15 -25.46 -12.88
C VAL A 69 11.04 -26.72 -13.74
N SER A 70 11.81 -27.74 -13.39
CA SER A 70 11.75 -29.04 -14.08
C SER A 70 10.61 -29.87 -13.50
N LEU A 71 9.49 -29.96 -14.21
CA LEU A 71 8.33 -30.75 -13.77
C LEU A 71 8.61 -32.26 -13.79
N SER A 72 7.82 -33.02 -13.03
CA SER A 72 7.89 -34.49 -12.99
C SER A 72 6.49 -35.10 -12.89
N SER A 73 6.41 -36.43 -12.80
CA SER A 73 5.14 -37.13 -12.53
C SER A 73 4.65 -36.99 -11.08
N LYS A 74 5.27 -36.11 -10.29
CA LYS A 74 4.93 -35.78 -8.90
C LYS A 74 4.92 -34.27 -8.73
N ASP A 75 4.27 -33.84 -7.66
CA ASP A 75 4.24 -32.44 -7.27
C ASP A 75 5.66 -31.90 -6.98
N ILE A 76 5.92 -30.68 -7.46
CA ILE A 76 7.19 -29.98 -7.30
C ILE A 76 6.95 -28.58 -6.73
N THR A 77 7.76 -28.20 -5.75
CA THR A 77 7.66 -26.90 -5.11
C THR A 77 8.68 -25.91 -5.68
N MET A 78 8.25 -24.65 -5.78
CA MET A 78 9.06 -23.50 -6.15
C MET A 78 8.93 -22.44 -5.07
N GLN A 79 10.04 -21.85 -4.67
CA GLN A 79 10.08 -20.79 -3.66
C GLN A 79 10.39 -19.45 -4.30
N ILE A 80 9.55 -18.46 -4.01
CA ILE A 80 9.81 -17.04 -4.28
C ILE A 80 10.39 -16.45 -3.00
N THR A 81 11.58 -15.86 -3.11
CA THR A 81 12.32 -15.33 -1.95
C THR A 81 12.69 -13.87 -2.19
N ALA A 82 13.21 -13.20 -1.17
CA ALA A 82 13.84 -11.90 -1.31
C ALA A 82 15.25 -11.93 -0.71
N THR A 83 16.14 -11.10 -1.24
CA THR A 83 17.49 -10.88 -0.66
C THR A 83 17.59 -9.54 0.04
N LYS A 84 16.65 -8.63 -0.25
CA LYS A 84 16.56 -7.32 0.37
C LYS A 84 15.11 -6.85 0.32
N ILE A 85 14.61 -6.33 1.44
CA ILE A 85 13.33 -5.64 1.54
C ILE A 85 13.53 -4.42 2.46
N ASN A 86 13.03 -3.27 2.01
CA ASN A 86 12.94 -2.02 2.75
C ASN A 86 11.66 -1.32 2.27
N ALA A 87 10.54 -1.74 2.83
CA ALA A 87 9.22 -1.18 2.54
C ALA A 87 8.82 -0.19 3.64
N GLU A 88 8.14 0.88 3.24
CA GLU A 88 7.53 1.84 4.15
C GLU A 88 6.43 1.18 4.99
N PRO A 89 6.11 1.75 6.17
CA PRO A 89 4.95 1.35 6.93
C PRO A 89 3.68 1.32 6.08
N ASN A 90 2.90 0.25 6.21
CA ASN A 90 1.67 -0.02 5.44
C ASN A 90 1.89 -0.30 3.94
N TYR A 91 3.12 -0.44 3.46
CA TYR A 91 3.39 -0.94 2.12
C TYR A 91 3.97 -2.35 2.16
N GLN A 92 3.83 -3.06 1.05
CA GLN A 92 4.44 -4.36 0.85
C GLN A 92 4.96 -4.50 -0.59
N VAL A 93 5.98 -5.33 -0.75
CA VAL A 93 6.40 -5.84 -2.06
C VAL A 93 5.59 -7.09 -2.33
N GLN A 94 4.75 -7.06 -3.36
CA GLN A 94 3.86 -8.14 -3.72
C GLN A 94 4.24 -8.75 -5.06
N VAL A 95 4.28 -10.08 -5.12
CA VAL A 95 4.42 -10.84 -6.37
C VAL A 95 3.08 -11.44 -6.72
N LYS A 96 2.63 -11.22 -7.96
CA LYS A 96 1.40 -11.79 -8.51
C LYS A 96 1.71 -12.66 -9.70
N VAL A 97 0.89 -13.67 -9.92
CA VAL A 97 0.81 -14.31 -11.24
C VAL A 97 0.07 -13.34 -12.16
N SER A 98 0.66 -12.95 -13.29
CA SER A 98 0.04 -12.03 -14.25
C SER A 98 -0.43 -12.73 -15.53
N GLY A 99 -0.03 -13.98 -15.76
CA GLY A 99 -0.50 -14.77 -16.89
C GLY A 99 0.09 -16.17 -16.96
N GLY A 100 -0.32 -16.93 -17.98
CA GLY A 100 0.13 -18.31 -18.20
C GLY A 100 -0.70 -19.38 -17.50
N LEU A 101 -1.82 -18.99 -16.89
CA LEU A 101 -2.77 -19.90 -16.26
C LEU A 101 -4.11 -19.91 -16.98
N THR A 102 -4.74 -21.07 -17.04
CA THR A 102 -6.13 -21.27 -17.44
C THR A 102 -6.76 -22.19 -16.41
N GLU A 103 -7.76 -21.70 -15.67
CA GLU A 103 -8.44 -22.45 -14.60
C GLU A 103 -7.46 -23.04 -13.57
N GLY A 104 -6.54 -22.21 -13.09
CA GLY A 104 -5.46 -22.59 -12.18
C GLY A 104 -4.47 -23.64 -12.68
N LYS A 105 -4.41 -23.88 -13.99
CA LYS A 105 -3.44 -24.80 -14.60
C LYS A 105 -2.53 -24.08 -15.58
N VAL A 106 -1.26 -24.47 -15.56
CA VAL A 106 -0.26 -24.10 -16.56
C VAL A 106 -0.45 -25.00 -17.77
N LYS A 107 -0.60 -24.40 -18.95
CA LYS A 107 -0.62 -25.13 -20.21
C LYS A 107 0.79 -25.45 -20.66
N LEU A 108 1.03 -26.71 -20.98
CA LEU A 108 2.30 -27.23 -21.47
C LEU A 108 2.09 -27.77 -22.88
N VAL A 109 2.85 -27.27 -23.85
CA VAL A 109 2.74 -27.66 -25.25
C VAL A 109 3.91 -28.56 -25.61
N ARG A 110 3.62 -29.67 -26.30
CA ARG A 110 4.65 -30.59 -26.77
C ARG A 110 5.51 -29.95 -27.84
N THR A 111 6.83 -30.05 -27.71
CA THR A 111 7.76 -29.58 -28.74
C THR A 111 7.54 -30.36 -30.04
N ASN A 112 7.51 -29.66 -31.17
CA ASN A 112 7.28 -30.20 -32.51
C ASN A 112 5.90 -30.85 -32.76
N ASP A 113 4.95 -30.73 -31.82
CA ASP A 113 3.57 -31.22 -31.94
C ASP A 113 2.62 -30.30 -31.15
N THR A 114 2.35 -29.12 -31.69
CA THR A 114 1.55 -28.09 -31.01
C THR A 114 0.07 -28.45 -30.88
N GLY A 115 -0.37 -29.56 -31.47
CA GLY A 115 -1.75 -30.06 -31.35
C GLY A 115 -1.99 -30.90 -30.10
N TYR A 116 -0.92 -31.27 -29.38
CA TYR A 116 -1.01 -32.04 -28.15
C TYR A 116 -0.57 -31.20 -26.94
N GLU A 117 -1.50 -31.01 -26.01
CA GLU A 117 -1.34 -30.18 -24.83
C GLU A 117 -1.60 -30.99 -23.57
N ILE A 118 -0.86 -30.67 -22.51
CA ILE A 118 -1.08 -31.17 -21.15
C ILE A 118 -1.12 -29.99 -20.18
N TYR A 119 -1.61 -30.23 -18.97
CA TYR A 119 -1.85 -29.20 -17.98
C TYR A 119 -1.28 -29.59 -16.63
N ALA A 120 -0.54 -28.67 -16.01
CA ALA A 120 -0.02 -28.83 -14.66
C ALA A 120 -0.77 -27.87 -13.71
N PRO A 121 -1.45 -28.36 -12.67
CA PRO A 121 -2.06 -27.48 -11.65
C PRO A 121 -1.01 -26.60 -10.99
N LEU A 122 -1.34 -25.33 -10.72
CA LEU A 122 -0.51 -24.46 -9.90
C LEU A 122 -1.26 -24.07 -8.63
N LYS A 123 -0.62 -24.26 -7.49
CA LYS A 123 -1.19 -23.99 -6.17
C LYS A 123 -0.30 -23.08 -5.34
N LEU A 124 -0.92 -22.33 -4.44
CA LEU A 124 -0.27 -21.58 -3.37
C LEU A 124 -0.59 -22.27 -2.06
N GLY A 125 0.42 -22.92 -1.46
CA GLY A 125 0.16 -23.96 -0.44
C GLY A 125 -0.77 -25.03 -1.01
N ASP A 126 -1.92 -25.24 -0.37
CA ASP A 126 -2.92 -26.23 -0.79
C ASP A 126 -4.01 -25.66 -1.70
N ASN A 127 -4.04 -24.35 -1.92
CA ASN A 127 -5.12 -23.68 -2.64
C ASN A 127 -4.79 -23.53 -4.12
N SER A 128 -5.77 -23.82 -4.99
CA SER A 128 -5.69 -23.45 -6.40
C SER A 128 -5.65 -21.94 -6.54
N ILE A 129 -4.86 -21.44 -7.48
CA ILE A 129 -4.74 -20.00 -7.76
C ILE A 129 -5.05 -19.71 -9.22
N ASP A 130 -5.42 -18.47 -9.52
CA ASP A 130 -5.68 -18.01 -10.88
C ASP A 130 -4.76 -16.85 -11.27
N SER A 131 -4.93 -16.37 -12.49
CA SER A 131 -4.28 -15.13 -12.91
C SER A 131 -4.69 -13.97 -11.99
N ASN A 132 -3.74 -13.08 -11.70
CA ASN A 132 -3.80 -11.95 -10.77
C ASN A 132 -3.80 -12.30 -9.28
N THR A 133 -3.70 -13.58 -8.90
CA THR A 133 -3.51 -13.96 -7.50
C THR A 133 -2.14 -13.51 -6.98
N ALA A 134 -2.12 -12.92 -5.78
CA ALA A 134 -0.88 -12.62 -5.07
C ALA A 134 -0.31 -13.91 -4.46
N VAL A 135 0.94 -14.22 -4.81
CA VAL A 135 1.59 -15.48 -4.48
C VAL A 135 2.77 -15.32 -3.53
N ALA A 136 3.31 -14.11 -3.40
CA ALA A 136 4.29 -13.77 -2.37
C ALA A 136 4.07 -12.32 -1.93
N ALA A 137 4.29 -12.05 -0.65
CA ALA A 137 4.27 -10.70 -0.10
C ALA A 137 5.39 -10.56 0.94
N PHE A 138 6.05 -9.41 0.94
CA PHE A 138 7.13 -9.08 1.86
C PHE A 138 6.89 -7.67 2.44
N MET A 139 7.15 -7.49 3.74
CA MET A 139 6.85 -6.26 4.46
C MET A 139 8.05 -5.76 5.25
N GLU A 140 8.07 -4.45 5.51
CA GLU A 140 9.07 -3.78 6.36
C GLU A 140 10.50 -4.09 5.93
N HIS A 141 11.25 -4.87 6.72
CA HIS A 141 12.61 -5.32 6.44
C HIS A 141 12.72 -6.85 6.34
N ASP A 142 11.61 -7.57 6.31
CA ASP A 142 11.61 -9.03 6.29
C ASP A 142 11.84 -9.55 4.87
N THR A 143 12.82 -10.43 4.73
CA THR A 143 13.13 -11.12 3.48
C THR A 143 12.40 -12.45 3.33
N THR A 144 11.70 -12.85 4.38
CA THR A 144 10.78 -13.99 4.41
C THR A 144 9.43 -13.55 3.88
N ALA A 145 8.82 -14.37 3.02
CA ALA A 145 7.47 -14.11 2.55
C ALA A 145 6.47 -14.25 3.72
N LEU A 146 5.38 -13.47 3.67
CA LEU A 146 4.30 -13.57 4.66
C LEU A 146 3.74 -15.00 4.73
N PRO A 147 3.30 -15.46 5.91
CA PRO A 147 2.75 -16.80 6.10
C PRO A 147 1.66 -17.13 5.08
N GLY A 148 1.71 -18.35 4.52
CA GLY A 148 0.78 -18.79 3.48
C GLY A 148 1.09 -18.26 2.08
N THR A 149 2.20 -17.52 1.91
CA THR A 149 2.70 -17.04 0.62
C THR A 149 4.15 -17.49 0.38
N GLY A 150 4.68 -17.26 -0.82
CA GLY A 150 6.08 -17.53 -1.18
C GLY A 150 6.35 -18.93 -1.73
N THR A 151 5.57 -19.94 -1.30
CA THR A 151 5.71 -21.33 -1.79
C THR A 151 4.62 -21.69 -2.78
N LEU A 152 5.03 -21.95 -4.02
CA LEU A 152 4.18 -22.46 -5.08
C LEU A 152 4.39 -23.95 -5.30
N THR A 153 3.31 -24.67 -5.58
CA THR A 153 3.36 -26.10 -5.89
C THR A 153 2.80 -26.32 -7.29
N PHE A 154 3.64 -26.86 -8.17
CA PHE A 154 3.24 -27.38 -9.47
C PHE A 154 2.85 -28.84 -9.31
N GLY A 155 1.59 -29.17 -9.61
CA GLY A 155 1.09 -30.54 -9.60
C GLY A 155 1.63 -31.36 -10.77
N ALA A 156 1.54 -32.69 -10.63
CA ALA A 156 1.84 -33.61 -11.73
C ALA A 156 1.03 -33.24 -13.00
N PRO A 157 1.67 -33.12 -14.18
CA PRO A 157 0.97 -32.86 -15.43
C PRO A 157 0.02 -33.99 -15.81
N ALA A 158 -1.11 -33.64 -16.42
CA ALA A 158 -2.07 -34.58 -17.01
C ALA A 158 -2.64 -34.01 -18.32
N ASP A 159 -3.17 -34.87 -19.19
CA ASP A 159 -3.89 -34.39 -20.37
C ASP A 159 -5.23 -33.72 -20.00
N ALA A 160 -5.94 -33.21 -21.01
CA ALA A 160 -7.24 -32.55 -20.80
C ALA A 160 -8.30 -33.46 -20.13
N GLY A 161 -8.18 -34.79 -20.29
CA GLY A 161 -9.05 -35.79 -19.66
C GLY A 161 -8.60 -36.22 -18.27
N GLY A 162 -7.47 -35.70 -17.78
CA GLY A 162 -6.88 -36.10 -16.50
C GLY A 162 -6.07 -37.39 -16.57
N SER A 163 -5.76 -37.89 -17.76
CA SER A 163 -4.90 -39.07 -17.93
C SER A 163 -3.44 -38.70 -17.68
N THR A 164 -2.73 -39.60 -16.99
CA THR A 164 -1.27 -39.54 -16.81
C THR A 164 -0.51 -40.31 -17.89
N ASP A 165 -1.22 -40.98 -18.82
CA ASP A 165 -0.64 -41.62 -20.00
C ASP A 165 -0.35 -40.57 -21.09
N ILE A 166 0.72 -39.81 -20.86
CA ILE A 166 1.13 -38.67 -21.67
C ILE A 166 2.11 -39.14 -22.75
N LYS A 167 1.92 -38.65 -23.98
CA LYS A 167 2.84 -38.95 -25.10
C LYS A 167 4.27 -38.51 -24.77
N ALA A 168 5.26 -39.37 -25.03
CA ALA A 168 6.68 -39.08 -24.76
C ALA A 168 7.19 -37.87 -25.56
N GLY A 169 8.01 -37.02 -24.96
CA GLY A 169 8.62 -35.86 -25.62
C GLY A 169 8.77 -34.70 -24.66
N ASP A 170 9.34 -33.61 -25.16
CA ASP A 170 9.55 -32.40 -24.36
C ASP A 170 8.29 -31.53 -24.38
N TYR A 171 8.00 -30.90 -23.25
CA TYR A 171 6.88 -29.99 -23.09
C TYR A 171 7.34 -28.71 -22.43
N THR A 172 6.83 -27.58 -22.91
CA THR A 172 7.17 -26.26 -22.36
C THR A 172 5.91 -25.46 -22.10
N GLY A 173 5.93 -24.69 -21.03
CA GLY A 173 4.91 -23.70 -20.70
C GLY A 173 5.53 -22.56 -19.91
N THR A 174 4.80 -21.46 -19.83
CA THR A 174 5.30 -20.23 -19.22
C THR A 174 4.27 -19.71 -18.23
N VAL A 175 4.71 -19.38 -17.02
CA VAL A 175 3.96 -18.60 -16.05
C VAL A 175 4.63 -17.24 -15.93
N THR A 176 3.84 -16.17 -16.04
CA THR A 176 4.36 -14.81 -15.92
C THR A 176 4.06 -14.27 -14.54
N PHE A 177 5.06 -13.66 -13.92
CA PHE A 177 4.92 -13.00 -12.63
C PHE A 177 5.12 -11.49 -12.77
N GLN A 178 4.43 -10.73 -11.93
CA GLN A 178 4.61 -9.29 -11.78
C GLN A 178 4.96 -8.97 -10.34
N VAL A 179 5.96 -8.11 -10.14
CA VAL A 179 6.31 -7.55 -8.83
C VAL A 179 5.79 -6.13 -8.76
N ALA A 180 5.15 -5.78 -7.65
CA ALA A 180 4.59 -4.45 -7.41
C ALA A 180 4.83 -4.01 -5.97
N TYR A 181 5.02 -2.71 -5.78
CA TYR A 181 5.05 -2.08 -4.46
C TYR A 181 3.65 -1.51 -4.19
N THR A 182 2.97 -2.03 -3.16
CA THR A 182 1.53 -1.81 -2.97
C THR A 182 1.20 -1.38 -1.55
N LEU A 183 0.28 -0.42 -1.40
CA LEU A 183 -0.31 -0.06 -0.12
C LEU A 183 -1.17 -1.22 0.39
N VAL A 184 -0.91 -1.68 1.61
CA VAL A 184 -1.75 -2.60 2.36
C VAL A 184 -2.87 -1.77 2.98
N ALA A 185 -4.10 -1.95 2.50
CA ALA A 185 -5.24 -1.28 3.13
C ALA A 185 -5.30 -1.71 4.60
N SER A 186 -5.21 -0.74 5.51
CA SER A 186 -5.44 -0.96 6.94
C SER A 186 -6.85 -1.51 7.10
N THR A 187 -6.96 -2.80 7.42
CA THR A 187 -8.19 -3.34 7.99
C THR A 187 -8.35 -2.68 9.35
N GLY A 188 -9.10 -1.57 9.36
CA GLY A 188 -9.39 -0.81 10.57
C GLY A 188 -9.81 -1.75 11.69
N LYS A 189 -9.05 -1.71 12.78
CA LYS A 189 -9.47 -2.28 14.06
C LYS A 189 -10.37 -1.29 14.79
#